data_AF-A0A2X2BIR8-F1
#
_entry.id   AF-A0A2X2BIR8-F1
#
_cell.length_a   1.000
_cell.length_b   1.000
_cell.length_c   1.000
_cell.angle_alpha   90.00
_cell.angle_beta   90.00
_cell.angle_gamma   90.00
#
_symmetry.space_group_name_H-M   'P 1'
#
loop_
_entity.id
_entity.type
_entity.pdbx_description
1 polymer ?
#
loop_
_entity_poly.entity_id
_entity_poly.type
_entity_poly.pdbx_seq_one_letter_code
_entity_poly.pdbx_strand_id
1 'polypeptide(L)' 'MFADMELIGVPHTIVIGDRNLDNEQVEYKARRSDDKSLVNVNDVVAFIKEQLV' A
#
# COMPACT_ATOMS: atom_id res chain seq x y z
N MET A 1 -4.98 -14.14 -0.76
CA MET A 1 -6.17 -13.31 -0.52
C MET A 1 -6.26 -12.07 -1.43
N PHE A 2 -5.20 -11.65 -2.13
CA PHE A 2 -5.22 -10.42 -2.96
C PHE A 2 -5.32 -10.64 -4.47
N ALA A 3 -5.48 -11.89 -4.92
CA ALA A 3 -5.45 -12.25 -6.34
C ALA A 3 -6.54 -11.53 -7.15
N ASP A 4 -7.73 -11.33 -6.57
CA ASP A 4 -8.83 -10.63 -7.25
C ASP A 4 -8.52 -9.14 -7.46
N MET A 5 -7.86 -8.50 -6.48
CA MET A 5 -7.46 -7.09 -6.57
C MET A 5 -6.34 -6.86 -7.60
N GLU A 6 -5.44 -7.83 -7.74
CA GLU A 6 -4.44 -7.84 -8.81
C GLU A 6 -5.08 -8.07 -10.17
N LEU A 7 -6.09 -8.95 -10.25
CA LEU A 7 -6.82 -9.27 -11.48
C LEU A 7 -7.62 -8.08 -12.03
N ILE A 8 -8.34 -7.35 -11.16
CA ILE A 8 -9.06 -6.12 -11.56
C ILE A 8 -8.10 -4.95 -11.85
N GLY A 9 -6.82 -5.10 -11.51
CA GLY A 9 -5.77 -4.15 -11.86
C GLY A 9 -5.73 -2.90 -10.99
N VAL A 10 -6.01 -3.01 -9.68
CA VAL A 10 -5.88 -1.89 -8.75
C VAL A 10 -4.46 -1.32 -8.81
N PRO A 11 -4.26 -0.02 -9.10
CA PRO A 11 -2.92 0.55 -9.29
C PRO A 11 -2.13 0.69 -7.99
N HIS A 12 -2.82 0.98 -6.88
CA HIS A 12 -2.23 1.22 -5.56
C HIS A 12 -3.04 0.46 -4.50
N THR A 13 -2.38 -0.42 -3.76
CA THR A 13 -2.98 -1.23 -2.71
C THR A 13 -2.37 -0.88 -1.36
N ILE A 14 -3.20 -0.66 -0.36
CA ILE A 14 -2.80 -0.46 1.03
C ILE A 14 -3.28 -1.67 1.83
N VAL A 15 -2.37 -2.36 2.48
CA VAL A 15 -2.67 -3.50 3.36
C VAL A 15 -2.50 -3.07 4.80
N ILE A 16 -3.59 -3.16 5.55
CA ILE A 16 -3.66 -2.85 6.97
C ILE A 16 -3.71 -4.18 7.72
N GLY A 17 -2.75 -4.43 8.59
CA GLY A 17 -2.72 -5.60 9.45
C GLY A 17 -2.15 -5.25 10.82
N ASP A 18 -2.67 -5.89 11.85
CA ASP A 18 -2.44 -5.52 13.26
C ASP A 18 -0.94 -5.36 13.60
N ARG A 19 -0.08 -6.28 13.11
CA ARG A 19 1.37 -6.25 13.37
C ARG A 19 2.07 -4.97 12.88
N ASN A 20 1.65 -4.44 11.74
CA ASN A 20 2.24 -3.22 11.19
C ASN A 20 1.60 -1.98 11.82
N LEU A 21 0.31 -2.09 12.16
CA LEU A 21 -0.44 -1.01 12.80
C LEU A 21 0.06 -0.71 14.21
N ASP A 22 0.53 -1.73 14.95
CA ASP A 22 1.22 -1.57 16.24
C ASP A 22 2.47 -0.68 16.14
N ASN A 23 3.09 -0.62 14.95
CA ASN A 23 4.24 0.24 14.65
C ASN A 23 3.85 1.54 13.93
N GLU A 24 2.56 1.89 13.91
CA GLU A 24 2.00 3.04 13.17
C GLU A 24 2.32 3.00 11.67
N GLN A 25 2.39 1.81 11.09
CA GLN A 25 2.75 1.59 9.69
C GLN A 25 1.70 0.79 8.93
N VAL A 26 1.63 1.03 7.62
CA VAL A 26 0.85 0.26 6.67
C VAL A 26 1.73 -0.23 5.54
N GLU A 27 1.38 -1.36 4.94
CA GLU A 27 2.08 -1.88 3.78
C GLU A 27 1.45 -1.30 2.51
N TYR A 28 2.26 -0.64 1.70
CA TYR A 28 1.89 -0.17 0.38
C TYR A 28 2.46 -1.10 -0.69
N LYS A 29 1.62 -1.44 -1.68
CA LYS A 29 2.01 -2.17 -2.88
C LYS A 29 1.53 -1.42 -4.11
N ALA A 30 2.44 -1.10 -5.01
CA ALA A 30 2.10 -0.59 -6.33
C ALA A 30 1.83 -1.76 -7.29
N ARG A 31 1.06 -1.55 -8.35
CA ARG A 31 0.92 -2.55 -9.42
C ARG A 31 2.08 -2.52 -10.39
N ARG A 32 2.64 -1.33 -10.64
CA ARG A 32 3.75 -1.11 -11.58
C ARG A 32 5.12 -1.44 -11.00
N SER A 33 5.20 -1.62 -9.68
CA SER A 33 6.41 -2.04 -8.97
C SER A 33 6.04 -3.21 -8.09
N ASP A 34 6.82 -4.29 -8.14
CA ASP A 34 6.60 -5.46 -7.28
C ASP A 34 7.12 -5.23 -5.85
N ASP A 35 7.72 -4.07 -5.58
CA ASP A 35 8.23 -3.71 -4.28
C ASP A 35 7.12 -3.30 -3.32
N LYS A 36 7.16 -3.91 -2.13
CA LYS A 36 6.35 -3.55 -0.97
C LYS A 36 7.10 -2.54 -0.13
N SER A 37 6.42 -1.48 0.29
CA SER A 37 6.99 -0.44 1.15
C SER A 37 6.16 -0.31 2.42
N LEU A 38 6.84 -0.21 3.56
CA LEU A 38 6.19 0.20 4.80
C LEU A 38 6.14 1.72 4.84
N VAL A 39 4.96 2.27 5.07
CA VAL A 39 4.71 3.71 5.11
C VAL A 39 4.05 4.05 6.43
N ASN A 40 4.45 5.15 7.07
CA ASN A 40 3.78 5.62 8.28
C ASN A 40 2.33 5.99 7.98
N VAL A 41 1.41 5.64 8.87
CA VAL A 41 -0.03 5.93 8.74
C VAL A 41 -0.28 7.41 8.49
N ASN A 42 0.48 8.30 9.14
CA ASN A 42 0.32 9.74 9.00
C ASN A 42 0.74 10.26 7.61
N ASP A 43 1.69 9.58 6.96
CA ASP A 43 2.28 10.01 5.69
C ASP A 43 1.67 9.30 4.47
N VAL A 44 0.90 8.22 4.68
CA VAL A 44 0.41 7.34 3.60
C VAL A 44 -0.36 8.09 2.50
N VAL A 45 -1.17 9.09 2.89
CA VAL A 45 -1.97 9.86 1.93
C VAL A 45 -1.08 10.74 1.06
N ALA A 46 -0.08 11.40 1.66
CA ALA A 46 0.87 12.23 0.93
C ALA A 46 1.72 11.36 -0.01
N PHE A 47 2.25 10.25 0.52
CA PHE A 47 3.03 9.28 -0.24
C PHE A 47 2.27 8.78 -1.48
N ILE A 48 1.01 8.37 -1.33
CA ILE A 48 0.22 7.89 -2.48
C ILE A 48 0.00 8.98 -3.52
N LYS A 49 -0.27 10.22 -3.09
CA LYS A 49 -0.46 11.35 -4.02
C LYS A 49 0.78 11.59 -4.88
N GLU A 50 1.98 11.42 -4.35
CA GLU A 50 3.22 11.52 -5.12
C GLU A 50 3.41 10.38 -6.12
N GLN A 51 2.77 9.23 -5.89
CA GLN A 51 2.81 8.06 -6.77
C GLN A 51 1.68 8.05 -7.82
N LEU A 52 0.75 9.01 -7.77
CA LEU A 52 -0.30 9.15 -8.78
C LEU A 52 0.33 9.66 -10.09
N VAL A 53 0.41 8.77 -11.07
CA VAL A 53 0.89 9.07 -12.43
C VAL A 53 -0.24 8.94 -13.44
#